data_AF-A0A1I0P6Z7-F1
#
_entry.id   AF-A0A1I0P6Z7-F1
#
_cell.length_a   1.000
_cell.length_b   1.000
_cell.length_c   1.000
_cell.angle_alpha   90.00
_cell.angle_beta   90.00
_cell.angle_gamma   90.00
#
_symmetry.space_group_name_H-M   'P 1'
#
loop_
_entity.id
_entity.type
_entity.pdbx_description
1 polymer ?
#
loop_
_entity_poly.entity_id
_entity_poly.type
_entity_poly.pdbx_seq_one_letter_code
_entity_poly.pdbx_strand_id
1 'polypeptide(L)'
;MSQSSMDDDELFGEAAEEMRADVEEHLDAARAELPESDAIWDVDADNTLGVLNALRSALDIDDVEAHVRDAKKAFVMGERADAFEDADDLEADLAAVEDVLADLETAREQVGELASTVPELRSALDDAHDGE
;
A
#
# COMPACT_ATOMS: atom_id res chain seq x y z
N MET A 1 1.71 14.04 48.47
CA MET A 1 2.10 13.09 47.41
C MET A 1 1.12 13.17 46.23
N SER A 2 0.76 14.38 45.79
CA SER A 2 -0.26 14.62 44.74
C SER A 2 0.29 15.40 43.54
N GLN A 3 1.56 15.80 43.59
CA GLN A 3 2.24 16.46 42.47
C GLN A 3 2.87 15.42 41.54
N SER A 4 3.60 14.44 42.08
CA SER A 4 4.20 13.34 41.30
C SER A 4 3.21 12.62 40.37
N SER A 5 1.97 12.35 40.81
CA SER A 5 1.00 11.64 39.95
C SER A 5 0.43 12.52 38.83
N MET A 6 0.37 13.84 39.01
CA MET A 6 -0.08 14.76 37.96
C MET A 6 0.99 14.91 36.87
N ASP A 7 2.28 14.93 37.25
CA ASP A 7 3.40 14.94 36.30
C ASP A 7 3.51 13.61 35.51
N ASP A 8 3.18 12.48 36.15
CA ASP A 8 3.18 11.16 35.50
C ASP A 8 2.04 11.05 34.47
N ASP A 9 0.80 11.46 34.80
CA ASP A 9 -0.35 11.41 33.89
C ASP A 9 -0.15 12.28 32.63
N GLU A 10 0.46 13.46 32.76
CA GLU A 10 0.77 14.35 31.63
C GLU A 10 1.84 13.74 30.69
N LEU A 11 2.84 13.06 31.25
CA LEU A 11 3.88 12.35 30.47
C LEU A 11 3.33 11.13 29.72
N PHE A 12 2.40 10.38 30.32
CA PHE A 12 1.76 9.25 29.65
C PHE A 12 0.85 9.72 28.51
N GLY A 13 0.15 10.85 28.68
CA GLY A 13 -0.63 11.47 27.61
C GLY A 13 0.23 11.91 26.42
N GLU A 14 1.37 12.55 26.67
CA GLU A 14 2.28 12.97 25.59
C GLU A 14 2.89 11.77 24.85
N ALA A 15 3.24 10.69 25.57
CA ALA A 15 3.72 9.45 24.94
C ALA A 15 2.63 8.72 24.13
N ALA A 16 1.37 8.81 24.56
CA ALA A 16 0.21 8.30 23.83
C ALA A 16 -0.01 9.07 22.51
N GLU A 17 0.03 10.40 22.57
CA GLU A 17 -0.05 11.27 21.40
C GLU A 17 1.12 11.02 20.42
N GLU A 18 2.34 10.82 20.93
CA GLU A 18 3.52 10.49 20.10
C GLU A 18 3.35 9.14 19.39
N MET A 19 2.95 8.09 20.10
CA MET A 19 2.72 6.77 19.48
C MET A 19 1.62 6.80 18.42
N ARG A 20 0.59 7.62 18.64
CA ARG A 20 -0.48 7.81 17.66
C ARG A 20 0.02 8.57 16.43
N ALA A 21 0.77 9.65 16.63
CA ALA A 21 1.37 10.42 15.55
C ALA A 21 2.30 9.55 14.68
N ASP A 22 3.06 8.62 15.27
CA ASP A 22 3.92 7.68 14.53
C ASP A 22 3.11 6.78 13.57
N VAL A 23 1.94 6.29 14.01
CA VAL A 23 1.04 5.49 13.15
C VAL A 23 0.50 6.34 12.01
N GLU A 24 0.01 7.53 12.33
CA GLU A 24 -0.56 8.46 11.36
C GLU A 24 0.49 8.91 10.32
N GLU A 25 1.74 9.17 10.73
CA GLU A 25 2.85 9.50 9.83
C GLU A 25 3.11 8.38 8.82
N HIS A 26 3.17 7.13 9.29
CA HIS A 26 3.37 5.99 8.40
C HIS A 26 2.18 5.74 7.46
N LEU A 27 0.95 5.96 7.92
CA LEU A 27 -0.25 5.87 7.07
C LEU A 27 -0.26 6.95 6.00
N ASP A 28 0.08 8.19 6.36
CA ASP A 28 0.16 9.29 5.42
C ASP A 28 1.27 9.08 4.38
N ALA A 29 2.42 8.54 4.81
CA ALA A 29 3.48 8.13 3.90
C ALA A 29 3.01 7.04 2.92
N ALA A 30 2.33 5.99 3.42
CA ALA A 30 1.76 4.95 2.57
C ALA A 30 0.78 5.53 1.53
N ARG A 31 -0.11 6.43 1.95
CA ARG A 31 -1.09 7.09 1.07
C ARG A 31 -0.45 7.99 0.03
N ALA A 32 0.64 8.67 0.38
CA ALA A 32 1.36 9.54 -0.55
C ALA A 32 2.08 8.75 -1.65
N GLU A 33 2.50 7.52 -1.36
CA GLU A 33 3.15 6.63 -2.32
C GLU A 33 2.16 5.82 -3.17
N LEU A 34 0.86 5.81 -2.83
CA LEU A 34 -0.15 5.16 -3.67
C LEU A 34 -0.24 5.87 -5.04
N PRO A 35 -0.36 5.12 -6.14
CA PRO A 35 -0.50 5.72 -7.47
C PRO A 35 -1.81 6.51 -7.56
N GLU A 36 -1.73 7.73 -8.09
CA GLU A 36 -2.91 8.50 -8.45
C GLU A 36 -3.72 7.78 -9.53
N SER A 37 -5.04 7.97 -9.54
CA SER A 37 -5.93 7.30 -10.53
C SER A 37 -5.48 7.57 -11.96
N ASP A 38 -5.05 8.79 -12.26
CA ASP A 38 -4.64 9.19 -13.60
C ASP A 38 -3.39 8.43 -14.06
N ALA A 39 -2.48 8.06 -13.15
CA ALA A 39 -1.30 7.26 -13.47
C ALA A 39 -1.64 5.83 -13.94
N ILE A 40 -2.81 5.31 -13.56
CA ILE A 40 -3.31 4.00 -14.00
C ILE A 40 -4.05 4.10 -15.33
N TRP A 41 -4.82 5.18 -15.54
CA TRP A 41 -5.67 5.35 -16.73
C TRP A 41 -4.92 5.93 -17.94
N ASP A 42 -3.97 6.83 -17.71
CA ASP A 42 -3.24 7.52 -18.76
C ASP A 42 -1.93 6.80 -19.09
N VAL A 43 -1.97 6.01 -20.17
CA VAL A 43 -0.80 5.27 -20.66
C VAL A 43 -0.48 5.67 -22.10
N ASP A 44 0.75 6.13 -22.32
CA ASP A 44 1.29 6.43 -23.65
C ASP A 44 2.06 5.22 -24.20
N ALA A 45 1.39 4.39 -25.01
CA ALA A 45 1.99 3.23 -25.63
C ALA A 45 1.37 2.91 -26.99
N ASP A 46 2.23 2.57 -27.96
CA ASP A 46 1.81 2.28 -29.35
C ASP A 46 1.29 0.85 -29.57
N ASN A 47 1.38 -0.03 -28.56
CA ASN A 47 1.00 -1.44 -28.70
C ASN A 47 0.61 -2.07 -27.35
N THR A 48 -0.10 -3.21 -27.42
CA THR A 48 -0.63 -3.93 -26.25
C THR A 48 0.43 -4.28 -25.21
N LEU A 49 1.63 -4.73 -25.63
CA LEU A 49 2.69 -5.05 -24.66
C LEU A 49 3.23 -3.80 -24.00
N GLY A 50 3.33 -2.69 -24.73
CA GLY A 50 3.66 -1.39 -24.16
C GLY A 50 2.67 -0.99 -23.07
N VAL A 51 1.37 -1.10 -23.35
CA VAL A 51 0.30 -0.80 -22.37
C VAL A 51 0.41 -1.69 -21.13
N LEU A 52 0.58 -3.00 -21.31
CA LEU A 52 0.68 -3.95 -20.20
C LEU A 52 1.93 -3.73 -19.33
N ASN A 53 3.08 -3.42 -19.94
CA ASN A 53 4.29 -3.13 -19.18
C ASN A 53 4.21 -1.80 -18.44
N ALA A 54 3.61 -0.77 -19.07
CA ALA A 54 3.38 0.51 -18.42
C ALA A 54 2.42 0.35 -17.22
N LEU A 55 1.30 -0.34 -17.41
CA LEU A 55 0.35 -0.64 -16.33
C LEU A 55 1.02 -1.45 -15.20
N ARG A 56 1.84 -2.46 -15.53
CA ARG A 56 2.59 -3.22 -14.51
C ARG A 56 3.50 -2.33 -13.68
N SER A 57 4.13 -1.34 -14.31
CA SER A 57 5.02 -0.39 -13.64
C SER A 57 4.26 0.64 -12.81
N ALA A 58 3.07 1.05 -13.25
CA ALA A 58 2.23 1.98 -12.52
C ALA A 58 1.59 1.35 -11.27
N LEU A 59 1.47 0.02 -11.26
CA LEU A 59 0.99 -0.79 -10.12
C LEU A 59 2.13 -1.23 -9.17
N ASP A 60 3.33 -0.67 -9.30
CA ASP A 60 4.45 -1.01 -8.42
C ASP A 60 4.29 -0.30 -7.06
N ILE A 61 4.29 -1.09 -5.98
CA ILE A 61 3.82 -0.67 -4.64
C ILE A 61 4.82 -1.05 -3.52
N ASP A 62 6.05 -1.40 -3.88
CA ASP A 62 7.06 -1.90 -2.93
C ASP A 62 7.30 -0.93 -1.75
N ASP A 63 7.26 0.39 -2.00
CA ASP A 63 7.44 1.41 -0.97
C ASP A 63 6.19 1.58 -0.08
N VAL A 64 4.98 1.40 -0.64
CA VAL A 64 3.70 1.43 0.10
C VAL A 64 3.64 0.29 1.12
N GLU A 65 4.01 -0.94 0.71
CA GLU A 65 4.02 -2.12 1.59
C GLU A 65 4.90 -1.89 2.82
N ALA A 66 6.08 -1.27 2.63
CA ALA A 66 7.00 -0.96 3.72
C ALA A 66 6.38 -0.01 4.75
N HIS A 67 5.74 1.07 4.28
CA HIS A 67 5.07 2.04 5.15
C HIS A 67 3.89 1.44 5.91
N VAL A 68 3.04 0.63 5.24
CA VAL A 68 1.93 -0.06 5.89
C VAL A 68 2.45 -0.99 6.99
N ARG A 69 3.50 -1.77 6.71
CA ARG A 69 4.10 -2.66 7.72
C ARG A 69 4.62 -1.88 8.94
N ASP A 70 5.24 -0.73 8.71
CA ASP A 70 5.78 0.10 9.79
C ASP A 70 4.64 0.76 10.61
N ALA A 71 3.56 1.21 9.95
CA ALA A 71 2.32 1.66 10.61
C ALA A 71 1.70 0.56 11.49
N LYS A 72 1.55 -0.67 10.98
CA LYS A 72 1.06 -1.82 11.76
C LYS A 72 1.90 -2.09 12.99
N LYS A 73 3.22 -2.00 12.82
CA LYS A 73 4.15 -2.25 13.92
C LYS A 73 4.00 -1.20 15.00
N ALA A 74 3.91 0.08 14.63
CA ALA A 74 3.66 1.18 15.56
C ALA A 74 2.31 0.99 16.28
N PHE A 75 1.25 0.68 15.54
CA PHE A 75 -0.08 0.42 16.08
C PHE A 75 -0.09 -0.71 17.12
N VAL A 76 0.45 -1.88 16.77
CA VAL A 76 0.53 -3.02 17.69
C VAL A 76 1.40 -2.73 18.92
N MET A 77 2.42 -1.89 18.79
CA MET A 77 3.24 -1.46 19.93
C MET A 77 2.47 -0.49 20.85
N GLY A 78 1.72 0.46 20.28
CA GLY A 78 0.86 1.37 21.02
C GLY A 78 -0.28 0.67 21.76
N GLU A 79 -0.97 -0.27 21.10
CA GLU A 79 -2.01 -1.09 21.76
C GLU A 79 -1.46 -1.89 22.95
N ARG A 80 -0.27 -2.49 22.79
CA ARG A 80 0.37 -3.24 23.87
C ARG A 80 0.81 -2.36 25.04
N ALA A 81 1.08 -1.09 24.76
CA ALA A 81 1.44 -0.09 25.75
C ALA A 81 0.22 0.56 26.41
N ASP A 82 -1.00 0.19 26.02
CA ASP A 82 -2.25 0.86 26.43
C ASP A 82 -2.20 2.38 26.11
N ALA A 83 -1.55 2.72 24.99
CA ALA A 83 -1.26 4.10 24.59
C ALA A 83 -2.45 4.78 23.90
N PHE A 84 -3.47 4.04 23.50
CA PHE A 84 -4.61 4.60 22.78
C PHE A 84 -5.85 4.62 23.68
N GLU A 85 -6.47 5.79 23.86
CA GLU A 85 -7.78 5.89 24.51
C GLU A 85 -8.89 5.33 23.60
N ASP A 86 -8.75 5.51 22.29
CA ASP A 86 -9.57 4.95 21.21
C ASP A 86 -8.66 4.70 19.99
N ALA A 87 -8.71 3.48 19.46
CA ALA A 87 -7.87 3.02 18.36
C ALA A 87 -8.71 2.55 17.15
N ASP A 88 -10.05 2.58 17.26
CA ASP A 88 -10.96 2.03 16.24
C ASP A 88 -10.79 2.75 14.90
N ASP A 89 -10.47 4.06 14.94
CA ASP A 89 -10.26 4.87 13.76
C ASP A 89 -8.93 4.57 13.05
N LEU A 90 -7.85 4.40 13.81
CA LEU A 90 -6.54 3.95 13.28
C LEU A 90 -6.63 2.54 12.70
N GLU A 91 -7.36 1.63 13.35
CA GLU A 91 -7.58 0.28 12.84
C GLU A 91 -8.35 0.31 11.52
N ALA A 92 -9.41 1.12 11.44
CA ALA A 92 -10.20 1.28 10.21
C ALA A 92 -9.37 1.88 9.06
N ASP A 93 -8.56 2.89 9.36
CA ASP A 93 -7.68 3.53 8.39
C ASP A 93 -6.61 2.58 7.86
N LEU A 94 -6.02 1.79 8.75
CA LEU A 94 -5.04 0.77 8.40
C LEU A 94 -5.67 -0.30 7.51
N ALA A 95 -6.84 -0.83 7.90
CA ALA A 95 -7.56 -1.83 7.11
C ALA A 95 -7.91 -1.31 5.71
N ALA A 96 -8.33 -0.05 5.59
CA ALA A 96 -8.65 0.54 4.30
C ALA A 96 -7.43 0.63 3.36
N VAL A 97 -6.25 0.97 3.88
CA VAL A 97 -5.01 1.00 3.08
C VAL A 97 -4.57 -0.41 2.71
N GLU A 98 -4.71 -1.39 3.62
CA GLU A 98 -4.41 -2.79 3.36
C GLU A 98 -5.28 -3.39 2.26
N ASP A 99 -6.58 -3.09 2.26
CA ASP A 99 -7.51 -3.54 1.23
C ASP A 99 -7.10 -3.01 -0.15
N VAL A 100 -6.71 -1.73 -0.23
CA VAL A 100 -6.21 -1.13 -1.48
C VAL A 100 -4.91 -1.79 -1.93
N LEU A 101 -3.98 -2.05 -1.00
CA LEU A 101 -2.72 -2.73 -1.31
C LEU A 101 -2.96 -4.13 -1.90
N ALA A 102 -3.85 -4.91 -1.27
CA ALA A 102 -4.20 -6.26 -1.72
C ALA A 102 -4.83 -6.26 -3.13
N ASP A 103 -5.68 -5.27 -3.42
CA ASP A 103 -6.27 -5.09 -4.76
C ASP A 103 -5.19 -4.73 -5.80
N LEU A 104 -4.22 -3.87 -5.45
CA LEU A 104 -3.10 -3.49 -6.32
C LEU A 104 -2.16 -4.67 -6.60
N GLU A 105 -1.81 -5.46 -5.58
CA GLU A 105 -1.01 -6.68 -5.73
C GLU A 105 -1.69 -7.67 -6.69
N THR A 106 -2.99 -7.90 -6.47
CA THR A 106 -3.80 -8.77 -7.31
C THR A 106 -3.82 -8.29 -8.76
N ALA A 107 -4.01 -6.99 -8.98
CA ALA A 107 -3.98 -6.40 -10.31
C ALA A 107 -2.61 -6.56 -10.98
N ARG A 108 -1.52 -6.32 -10.24
CA ARG A 108 -0.14 -6.45 -10.73
C ARG A 108 0.18 -7.87 -11.16
N GLU A 109 -0.23 -8.87 -10.38
CA GLU A 109 -0.09 -10.28 -10.71
C GLU A 109 -0.81 -10.61 -12.03
N GLN A 110 -2.09 -10.26 -12.14
CA GLN A 110 -2.89 -10.50 -13.34
C GLN A 110 -2.30 -9.84 -14.60
N VAL A 111 -1.83 -8.60 -14.48
CA VAL A 111 -1.17 -7.89 -15.58
C VAL A 111 0.15 -8.59 -15.96
N GLY A 112 0.92 -9.08 -14.98
CA GLY A 112 2.14 -9.85 -15.22
C GLY A 112 1.90 -11.17 -15.96
N GLU A 113 0.86 -11.91 -15.58
CA GLU A 113 0.43 -13.13 -16.28
C GLU A 113 0.00 -12.85 -17.71
N LEU A 114 -0.80 -11.79 -17.91
CA LEU A 114 -1.27 -11.39 -19.24
C LEU A 114 -0.10 -10.91 -20.13
N ALA A 115 0.84 -10.15 -19.57
CA ALA A 115 2.05 -9.70 -20.26
C ALA A 115 2.95 -10.87 -20.69
N SER A 116 2.85 -12.03 -20.02
CA SER A 116 3.57 -13.26 -20.39
C SER A 116 2.81 -14.07 -21.44
N THR A 117 1.48 -14.10 -21.37
CA THR A 117 0.63 -14.89 -22.29
C THR A 117 0.50 -14.24 -23.67
N VAL A 118 0.42 -12.92 -23.76
CA VAL A 118 0.22 -12.20 -25.04
C VAL A 118 1.36 -12.43 -26.06
N PRO A 119 2.65 -12.39 -25.68
CA PRO A 119 3.74 -12.73 -26.60
C PRO A 119 3.69 -14.17 -27.12
N GLU A 120 3.35 -15.12 -26.26
CA GLU A 120 3.22 -16.54 -26.64
C GLU A 120 2.08 -16.73 -27.66
N LEU A 121 0.94 -16.08 -27.41
CA LEU A 121 -0.19 -16.10 -28.35
C LEU A 121 0.19 -15.50 -29.70
N ARG A 122 0.95 -14.40 -29.71
CA ARG A 122 1.43 -13.81 -30.96
C ARG A 122 2.28 -14.81 -31.74
N SER A 123 3.24 -15.47 -31.08
CA SER A 123 4.08 -16.49 -31.74
C SER A 123 3.22 -17.63 -32.33
N ALA A 124 2.26 -18.13 -31.57
CA ALA A 124 1.38 -19.20 -32.03
C ALA A 124 0.50 -18.79 -33.23
N LEU A 125 0.08 -17.52 -33.26
CA LEU A 125 -0.65 -16.97 -34.40
C LEU A 125 0.26 -16.81 -35.61
N ASP A 126 1.47 -16.28 -35.45
CA ASP A 126 2.44 -16.14 -36.54
C ASP A 126 2.76 -17.52 -37.15
N ASP A 127 3.04 -18.53 -36.31
CA ASP A 127 3.27 -19.93 -36.74
C ASP A 127 2.08 -20.53 -37.50
N ALA A 128 0.86 -20.20 -37.09
CA ALA A 128 -0.36 -20.69 -37.74
C ALA A 128 -0.60 -20.07 -39.13
N HIS A 129 -0.09 -18.85 -39.38
CA HIS A 129 -0.24 -18.16 -40.67
C HIS A 129 0.96 -18.39 -41.60
N ASP A 130 2.17 -18.56 -41.06
CA ASP A 130 3.41 -18.82 -41.83
C ASP A 130 3.59 -20.31 -42.20
N GLY A 131 2.75 -21.20 -41.67
CA GLY A 131 2.74 -22.63 -41.95
C GLY A 131 2.11 -23.06 -43.30
N GLU A 132 1.95 -22.16 -44.28
CA GLU A 132 1.52 -22.43 -45.67
C GLU A 132 2.66 -22.34 -46.69
#